data_AF-A0A9E4DSH7-F1
#
_entry.id   AF-A0A9E4DSH7-F1
#
_cell.length_a   1.000
_cell.length_b   1.000
_cell.length_c   1.000
_cell.angle_alpha   90.00
_cell.angle_beta   90.00
_cell.angle_gamma   90.00
#
_symmetry.space_group_name_H-M   'P 1'
#
loop_
_entity.id
_entity.type
_entity.pdbx_description
1 polymer ?
#
loop_
_entity_poly.entity_id
_entity_poly.type
_entity_poly.pdbx_seq_one_letter_code
_entity_poly.pdbx_strand_id
1 'polypeptide(L)' 'MKTSRYILYTILKIAAVFFIAFLLFLGGLMVGYGVIGDGSPMAVFDANIWANITRFLK' A
#
# COMPACT_ATOMS: atom_id res chain seq x y z
N MET A 1 -7.89 -27.90 21.55
CA MET A 1 -6.72 -27.02 21.24
C MET A 1 -6.25 -27.03 19.78
N LYS A 2 -6.84 -27.80 18.85
CA LYS A 2 -6.48 -27.74 17.40
C LYS A 2 -7.16 -26.57 16.66
N THR A 3 -8.40 -26.23 17.03
CA THR A 3 -9.20 -25.16 16.43
C THR A 3 -8.61 -23.76 16.62
N SER A 4 -8.07 -23.45 17.81
CA SER A 4 -7.45 -22.13 18.09
C SER A 4 -6.22 -21.87 17.22
N ARG A 5 -5.36 -22.87 17.02
CA ARG A 5 -4.22 -22.78 16.09
C ARG A 5 -4.69 -22.58 14.65
N TYR A 6 -5.72 -23.31 14.22
CA TYR A 6 -6.29 -23.17 12.88
C TYR A 6 -6.83 -21.75 12.63
N ILE A 7 -7.57 -21.19 13.59
CA ILE A 7 -8.10 -19.82 13.51
C ILE A 7 -6.95 -18.80 13.42
N LEU A 8 -5.93 -18.93 14.26
CA LEU A 8 -4.75 -18.05 14.24
C LEU A 8 -4.03 -18.10 12.87
N TYR A 9 -3.78 -19.30 12.35
CA TYR A 9 -3.16 -19.44 11.02
C TYR A 9 -4.01 -18.84 9.91
N THR A 10 -5.33 -18.98 10.00
CA THR A 10 -6.26 -18.41 9.02
C THR A 10 -6.20 -16.89 9.03
N ILE A 11 -6.23 -16.27 10.22
CA ILE A 11 -6.12 -14.82 10.39
C ILE A 11 -4.78 -14.32 9.86
N LEU A 12 -3.67 -14.98 10.19
CA LEU A 12 -2.35 -14.61 9.70
C LEU A 12 -2.26 -14.71 8.17
N LYS A 13 -2.89 -15.71 7.57
CA LYS A 13 -2.93 -15.87 6.11
C LYS A 13 -3.69 -14.74 5.44
N ILE A 14 -4.84 -14.36 6.00
CA ILE A 14 -5.64 -13.23 5.52
C ILE A 14 -4.84 -11.92 5.66
N ALA A 15 -4.23 -11.69 6.82
CA ALA A 15 -3.39 -10.52 7.06
C ALA A 15 -2.21 -10.45 6.08
N ALA A 16 -1.58 -11.59 5.77
CA ALA A 16 -0.48 -11.66 4.81
C ALA A 16 -0.94 -11.28 3.39
N VAL A 17 -2.14 -11.72 2.96
CA VAL A 17 -2.69 -11.32 1.65
C VAL A 17 -2.91 -9.80 1.58
N PHE A 18 -3.53 -9.21 2.62
CA PHE A 18 -3.71 -7.75 2.67
C PHE A 18 -2.39 -7.00 2.71
N PHE A 19 -1.40 -7.52 3.45
CA PHE A 19 -0.07 -6.92 3.53
C PHE A 19 0.63 -6.94 2.17
N ILE A 20 0.60 -8.06 1.45
CA ILE A 20 1.16 -8.16 0.10
C ILE A 20 0.44 -7.22 -0.87
N ALA A 21 -0.90 -7.18 -0.83
CA ALA A 21 -1.68 -6.26 -1.65
C ALA A 21 -1.32 -4.80 -1.39
N PHE A 22 -1.12 -4.43 -0.12
CA PHE A 22 -0.69 -3.10 0.27
C PHE A 22 0.72 -2.77 -0.24
N LEU A 23 1.67 -3.70 -0.16
CA LEU A 23 3.01 -3.51 -0.73
C LEU A 23 2.99 -3.35 -2.25
N LEU A 24 2.18 -4.15 -2.95
CA LEU A 24 1.99 -4.01 -4.40
C LEU A 24 1.37 -2.67 -4.76
N PHE A 25 0.40 -2.20 -3.97
CA PHE A 25 -0.20 -0.88 -4.14
C PHE A 25 0.84 0.24 -3.99
N LEU A 26 1.65 0.21 -2.93
CA LEU A 26 2.74 1.17 -2.73
C LEU A 26 3.76 1.12 -3.88
N GLY A 27 4.15 -0.08 -4.32
CA GLY A 27 5.03 -0.26 -5.48
C GLY A 27 4.43 0.33 -6.75
N GLY A 28 3.13 0.12 -6.99
CA GLY A 28 2.40 0.72 -8.10
C GLY A 28 2.39 2.25 -8.04
N LEU A 29 2.18 2.84 -6.86
CA LEU A 29 2.27 4.29 -6.67
C LEU A 29 3.68 4.82 -6.95
N MET A 30 4.73 4.14 -6.47
CA MET A 30 6.12 4.52 -6.70
C MET A 30 6.47 4.50 -8.19
N VAL A 31 6.05 3.45 -8.90
CA VAL A 31 6.23 3.33 -10.35
C VAL A 31 5.43 4.41 -11.08
N GLY A 32 4.16 4.60 -10.75
CA GLY A 32 3.29 5.59 -11.38
C GLY A 32 3.78 7.02 -11.20
N TYR A 33 4.14 7.38 -9.96
CA TYR A 33 4.57 8.75 -9.64
C TYR A 33 6.00 9.06 -10.06
N GLY A 34 6.93 8.10 -9.95
CA GLY A 34 8.34 8.38 -10.14
C GLY A 34 9.09 7.62 -11.23
N VAL A 35 8.52 6.58 -11.84
CA VAL A 35 9.10 5.97 -13.05
C VAL A 35 8.36 6.44 -14.29
N ILE A 36 7.02 6.43 -14.22
CA ILE A 36 6.15 6.91 -15.31
C ILE A 36 6.00 8.43 -15.23
N GLY A 37 5.88 8.98 -14.01
CA GLY A 37 5.93 10.41 -13.76
C GLY A 37 7.35 10.89 -13.45
N ASP A 38 7.56 12.20 -13.50
CA ASP A 38 8.85 12.84 -13.22
C ASP A 38 9.12 13.06 -11.70
N GLY A 39 8.33 12.44 -10.83
CA GLY A 39 8.46 12.55 -9.39
C GLY A 39 9.57 11.67 -8.81
N SER A 40 9.97 11.90 -7.56
CA SER A 40 10.80 10.90 -6.87
C SER A 40 9.91 9.75 -6.36
N PRO A 41 10.26 8.47 -6.57
CA PRO A 41 9.43 7.34 -6.12
C PRO A 41 9.09 7.37 -4.62
N MET A 42 10.01 7.83 -3.78
CA MET A 42 9.81 7.91 -2.33
C MET A 42 8.85 9.03 -1.90
N ALA A 43 8.55 10.00 -2.76
CA ALA A 43 7.64 11.08 -2.43
C ALA A 43 6.17 10.62 -2.29
N VAL A 44 5.84 9.38 -2.64
CA VAL A 44 4.53 8.79 -2.32
C VAL A 44 4.23 8.73 -0.81
N PHE A 45 5.27 8.83 0.03
CA PHE A 45 5.13 8.92 1.49
C PHE A 45 5.07 10.35 2.02
N ASP A 46 5.22 11.37 1.16
CA ASP A 46 5.15 12.77 1.56
C ASP A 46 3.69 13.25 1.56
N ALA A 47 3.22 13.72 2.72
CA ALA A 47 1.87 14.25 2.89
C ALA A 47 1.58 15.45 1.96
N ASN A 48 2.59 16.24 1.58
CA ASN A 48 2.43 17.38 0.67
C ASN A 48 2.02 16.95 -0.75
N ILE A 49 2.50 15.79 -1.22
CA ILE A 49 2.10 15.24 -2.53
C ILE A 49 0.60 14.92 -2.52
N TRP A 50 0.10 14.30 -1.45
CA TRP A 50 -1.32 14.00 -1.32
C TRP A 50 -2.18 15.26 -1.16
N ALA A 51 -1.68 16.30 -0.48
CA ALA A 51 -2.36 17.59 -0.42
C ALA A 51 -2.51 18.23 -1.82
N ASN A 52 -1.48 18.10 -2.67
CA ASN A 52 -1.56 18.56 -4.06
C ASN A 52 -2.55 17.73 -4.88
N ILE A 53 -2.55 16.40 -4.75
CA ILE A 53 -3.50 15.51 -5.47
C ILE A 53 -4.94 15.83 -5.07
N THR A 54 -5.21 15.91 -3.76
CA THR A 54 -6.56 16.16 -3.23
C THR A 54 -7.09 17.54 -3.62
N ARG A 55 -6.21 18.52 -3.88
CA ARG A 55 -6.60 19.82 -4.44
C ARG A 55 -7.25 19.72 -5.82
N PHE A 56 -6.85 18.74 -6.66
CA PHE A 56 -7.47 18.53 -7.98
C PHE A 56 -8.86 17.85 -7.91
N LEU A 57 -9.20 17.23 -6.78
CA LEU A 57 -10.48 16.56 -6.57
C LEU A 57 -11.58 17.52 -6.06
N LYS A 58 -11.23 18.79 -5.83
CA LYS A 58 -12.13 19.86 -5.41
C LYS A 58 -12.49 20.73 -6.61
#